data_AF-A0A2V5XE84-F1
#
_entry.id   AF-A0A2V5XE84-F1
#
_cell.length_a   1.000
_cell.length_b   1.000
_cell.length_c   1.000
_cell.angle_alpha   90.00
_cell.angle_beta   90.00
_cell.angle_gamma   90.00
#
_symmetry.space_group_name_H-M   'P 1'
#
loop_
_entity.id
_entity.type
_entity.pdbx_description
1 polymer ?
#
loop_
_entity_poly.entity_id
_entity_poly.type
_entity_poly.pdbx_seq_one_letter_code
_entity_poly.pdbx_strand_id
1 'polypeptide(L)'
;DDEQAEVSGDERSVSVESKWGSFNGQPVTKWNPDGRTMTLLTELRYTDPQGFVWLAPIGSVVDGASIPRYLWSIMGGPFEGKYRNASVLHDVAYGDHNRPWQDCDRMFYYAMRCSGVSAIEAKTMFYALYRFGHHWKFPIRRAKPVKYEGALVARGEEIPRAIPVNPAEVSEAREWISDSDPTLEQIEQRANVESP
;
A
#
# COMPACT_ATOMS: atom_id res chain seq x y z
N ASP A 1 17.28 51.72 17.95
CA ASP A 1 17.81 50.64 18.81
C ASP A 1 17.13 49.35 18.45
N ASP A 2 17.79 48.67 17.51
CA ASP A 2 17.65 47.25 17.22
C ASP A 2 17.90 46.44 18.49
N GLU A 3 17.04 45.46 18.79
CA GLU A 3 17.51 44.26 19.45
C GLU A 3 16.72 43.05 18.94
N GLN A 4 17.41 42.27 18.12
CA GLN A 4 17.04 40.91 17.75
C GLN A 4 17.26 40.00 18.96
N ALA A 5 16.32 39.11 19.24
CA ALA A 5 16.58 37.92 20.04
C ALA A 5 16.05 36.71 19.28
N GLU A 6 16.99 35.91 18.79
CA GLU A 6 16.85 34.66 18.06
C GLU A 6 15.99 33.66 18.84
N VAL A 7 15.03 33.04 18.16
CA VAL A 7 14.42 31.77 18.63
C VAL A 7 15.05 30.65 17.84
N SER A 8 16.14 30.15 18.42
CA SER A 8 16.78 28.87 18.12
C SER A 8 15.91 27.73 18.65
N GLY A 9 15.68 26.72 17.81
CA GLY A 9 14.98 25.51 18.21
C GLY A 9 14.62 24.63 17.03
N ASP A 10 15.62 24.11 16.32
CA ASP A 10 15.48 22.96 15.43
C ASP A 10 14.93 21.78 16.24
N GLU A 11 13.61 21.57 16.24
CA GLU A 11 13.02 20.28 16.58
C GLU A 11 13.29 19.33 15.41
N ARG A 12 14.49 18.77 15.37
CA ARG A 12 14.75 17.52 14.66
C ARG A 12 13.81 16.47 15.25
N SER A 13 12.74 16.18 14.51
CA SER A 13 11.88 15.03 14.71
C SER A 13 12.73 13.77 14.66
N VAL A 14 13.09 13.25 15.83
CA VAL A 14 13.74 11.95 15.95
C VAL A 14 12.73 10.91 15.50
N SER A 15 12.92 10.41 14.28
CA SER A 15 12.16 9.31 13.69
C SER A 15 12.40 8.06 14.53
N VAL A 16 11.49 7.75 15.45
CA VAL A 16 11.35 6.39 15.95
C VAL A 16 11.07 5.55 14.71
N GLU A 17 12.03 4.72 14.29
CA GLU A 17 11.80 3.73 13.25
C GLU A 17 10.65 2.85 13.71
N SER A 18 9.47 3.16 13.18
CA SER A 18 8.28 2.35 13.44
C SER A 18 8.56 0.99 12.83
N LYS A 19 8.17 -0.09 13.52
CA LYS A 19 8.22 -1.47 12.96
C LYS A 19 7.48 -1.61 11.63
N TRP A 20 6.74 -0.59 11.23
CA TRP A 20 6.00 -0.46 9.99
C TRP A 20 6.66 0.51 9.00
N GLY A 21 7.93 0.89 9.18
CA GLY A 21 8.60 1.85 8.31
C GLY A 21 8.30 3.31 8.67
N SER A 22 8.58 4.22 7.74
CA SER A 22 8.43 5.67 7.94
C SER A 22 8.11 6.42 6.64
N PHE A 23 7.23 7.41 6.74
CA PHE A 23 6.97 8.38 5.67
C PHE A 23 7.96 9.55 5.72
N ASN A 24 8.27 10.08 4.54
CA ASN A 24 8.97 11.34 4.36
C ASN A 24 8.22 12.19 3.32
N GLY A 25 7.94 13.45 3.67
CA GLY A 25 7.10 14.34 2.89
C GLY A 25 5.61 14.25 3.24
N GLN A 26 4.83 15.20 2.73
CA GLN A 26 3.38 15.22 2.84
C GLN A 26 2.80 15.48 1.44
N PRO A 27 1.78 14.72 1.00
CA PRO A 27 1.22 14.91 -0.33
C PRO A 27 0.39 16.19 -0.39
N VAL A 28 0.84 17.15 -1.19
CA VAL A 28 0.04 18.28 -1.69
C VAL A 28 -0.46 17.90 -3.07
N THR A 29 -1.77 18.03 -3.29
CA THR A 29 -2.41 17.67 -4.56
C THR A 29 -3.15 18.83 -5.19
N LYS A 30 -3.25 18.81 -6.52
CA LYS A 30 -4.16 19.64 -7.31
C LYS A 30 -5.22 18.74 -7.95
N TRP A 31 -6.49 19.10 -7.79
CA TRP A 31 -7.59 18.47 -8.51
C TRP A 31 -7.48 18.72 -10.02
N ASN A 32 -7.64 17.67 -10.80
CA ASN A 32 -7.70 17.77 -12.26
C ASN A 32 -9.15 18.08 -12.72
N PRO A 33 -9.34 18.66 -13.92
CA PRO A 33 -10.67 19.04 -14.42
C PRO A 33 -11.63 17.89 -14.69
N ASP A 34 -11.15 16.64 -14.64
CA ASP A 34 -11.94 15.42 -14.90
C ASP A 34 -12.87 15.03 -13.73
N GLY A 35 -12.79 15.75 -12.60
CA GLY A 35 -13.62 15.53 -11.42
C GLY A 35 -13.31 14.26 -10.63
N ARG A 36 -12.18 13.60 -10.92
CA ARG A 36 -11.81 12.33 -10.28
C ARG A 36 -10.35 12.27 -9.87
N THR A 37 -9.44 12.67 -10.74
CA THR A 37 -8.01 12.49 -10.53
C THR A 37 -7.39 13.72 -9.87
N MET A 38 -6.28 13.47 -9.18
CA MET A 38 -5.43 14.50 -8.59
C MET A 38 -4.01 14.35 -9.09
N THR A 39 -3.30 15.47 -9.21
CA THR A 39 -1.86 15.50 -9.51
C THR A 39 -1.08 15.87 -8.26
N LEU A 40 -0.03 15.11 -7.92
CA LEU A 40 0.89 15.44 -6.84
C LEU A 40 1.75 16.66 -7.19
N LEU A 41 1.80 17.64 -6.29
CA LEU A 41 2.66 18.82 -6.37
C LEU A 41 3.95 18.67 -5.55
N THR A 42 4.03 17.62 -4.74
CA THR A 42 5.14 17.29 -3.84
C THR A 42 5.43 15.81 -3.93
N GLU A 43 6.70 15.42 -3.76
CA GLU A 43 7.06 14.01 -3.62
C GLU A 43 6.53 13.47 -2.29
N LEU A 44 5.95 12.27 -2.33
CA LEU A 44 5.70 11.46 -1.15
C LEU A 44 6.61 10.24 -1.19
N ARG A 45 7.32 10.01 -0.09
CA ARG A 45 8.23 8.88 0.08
C ARG A 45 7.83 8.04 1.27
N TYR A 46 7.98 6.73 1.13
CA TYR A 46 7.83 5.79 2.22
C TYR A 46 8.96 4.76 2.18
N THR A 47 9.59 4.53 3.33
CA THR A 47 10.57 3.47 3.51
C THR A 47 9.91 2.36 4.31
N ASP A 48 9.79 1.18 3.73
CA ASP A 48 9.13 0.04 4.37
C ASP A 48 10.03 -0.64 5.44
N PRO A 49 9.49 -1.59 6.24
CA PRO A 49 10.28 -2.25 7.27
C PRO A 49 11.47 -3.06 6.75
N GLN A 50 11.50 -3.38 5.46
CA GLN A 50 12.59 -4.10 4.80
C GLN A 50 13.64 -3.13 4.22
N GLY A 51 13.43 -1.81 4.35
CA GLY A 51 14.32 -0.78 3.85
C GLY A 51 14.10 -0.43 2.37
N PHE A 52 13.07 -0.98 1.71
CA PHE A 52 12.76 -0.56 0.35
C PHE A 52 12.06 0.79 0.35
N VAL A 53 12.51 1.65 -0.55
CA VAL A 53 11.91 2.97 -0.75
C VAL A 53 10.84 2.89 -1.85
N TRP A 54 9.69 3.47 -1.54
CA TRP A 54 8.54 3.63 -2.40
C TRP A 54 8.31 5.13 -2.62
N LEU A 55 8.15 5.53 -3.88
CA LEU A 55 8.08 6.94 -4.29
C LEU A 55 6.81 7.20 -5.07
N ALA A 56 6.13 8.27 -4.69
CA ALA A 56 5.15 8.94 -5.53
C ALA A 56 5.73 10.31 -5.92
N PRO A 57 6.36 10.42 -7.11
CA PRO A 57 7.04 11.63 -7.53
C PRO A 57 6.08 12.80 -7.80
N ILE A 58 6.65 14.00 -7.84
CA ILE A 58 5.93 15.20 -8.30
C ILE A 58 5.41 14.96 -9.72
N GLY A 59 4.14 15.30 -9.96
CA GLY A 59 3.48 15.11 -11.25
C GLY A 59 2.77 13.77 -11.40
N SER A 60 2.90 12.83 -10.46
CA SER A 60 2.10 11.61 -10.46
C SER A 60 0.61 11.93 -10.39
N VAL A 61 -0.18 11.21 -11.20
CA VAL A 61 -1.64 11.28 -11.21
C VAL A 61 -2.19 10.13 -10.38
N VAL A 62 -3.03 10.44 -9.41
CA VAL A 62 -3.67 9.47 -8.50
C VAL A 62 -5.18 9.63 -8.57
N ASP A 63 -5.92 8.54 -8.39
CA ASP A 63 -7.38 8.54 -8.54
C ASP A 63 -8.12 7.83 -7.41
N GLY A 64 -7.38 7.22 -6.48
CA GLY A 64 -7.90 6.51 -5.32
C GLY A 64 -8.67 5.25 -5.67
N ALA A 65 -8.64 4.81 -6.94
CA ALA A 65 -9.51 3.75 -7.44
C ALA A 65 -8.86 2.37 -7.45
N SER A 66 -7.57 2.28 -7.09
CA SER A 66 -6.92 0.99 -6.85
C SER A 66 -7.57 0.21 -5.70
N ILE A 67 -8.26 0.91 -4.79
CA ILE A 67 -9.02 0.33 -3.68
C ILE A 67 -10.48 0.13 -4.09
N PRO A 68 -11.02 -1.10 -4.05
CA PRO A 68 -12.40 -1.35 -4.41
C PRO A 68 -13.41 -0.51 -3.61
N ARG A 69 -14.35 0.14 -4.33
CA ARG A 69 -15.36 1.05 -3.75
C ARG A 69 -16.16 0.45 -2.59
N TYR A 70 -16.37 -0.86 -2.58
CA TYR A 70 -17.05 -1.54 -1.47
C TYR A 70 -16.35 -1.28 -0.13
N LEU A 71 -15.01 -1.25 -0.12
CA LEU A 71 -14.21 -1.04 1.08
C LEU A 71 -14.28 0.40 1.60
N TRP A 72 -14.76 1.35 0.80
CA TRP A 72 -14.87 2.74 1.23
C TRP A 72 -15.90 2.91 2.35
N SER A 73 -16.92 2.05 2.38
CA SER A 73 -17.93 2.05 3.45
C SER A 73 -17.38 1.62 4.81
N ILE A 74 -16.26 0.90 4.81
CA ILE A 74 -15.61 0.34 6.01
C ILE A 74 -14.50 1.26 6.50
N MET A 75 -13.79 1.93 5.59
CA MET A 75 -12.55 2.63 5.87
C MET A 75 -12.59 4.15 5.66
N GLY A 76 -13.62 4.67 4.97
CA GLY A 76 -13.65 6.02 4.41
C GLY A 76 -13.30 6.02 2.92
N GLY A 77 -13.38 7.19 2.26
CA GLY A 77 -12.93 7.35 0.87
C GLY A 77 -11.41 7.22 0.72
N PRO A 78 -10.87 6.92 -0.47
CA PRO A 78 -9.45 6.62 -0.68
C PRO A 78 -8.49 7.76 -0.31
N PHE A 79 -8.99 8.99 -0.29
CA PHE A 79 -8.25 10.18 0.13
C PHE A 79 -8.60 10.66 1.55
N GLU A 80 -9.24 9.81 2.34
CA GLU A 80 -9.70 10.14 3.69
C GLU A 80 -8.95 9.35 4.77
N GLY A 81 -9.09 9.80 6.01
CA GLY A 81 -8.55 9.11 7.17
C GLY A 81 -7.04 8.89 7.13
N LYS A 82 -6.60 7.85 7.84
CA LYS A 82 -5.19 7.56 8.11
C LYS A 82 -4.45 6.91 6.92
N TYR A 83 -5.15 6.24 6.01
CA TYR A 83 -4.49 5.48 4.93
C TYR A 83 -4.26 6.27 3.64
N ARG A 84 -4.68 7.54 3.58
CA ARG A 84 -4.52 8.42 2.40
C ARG A 84 -3.12 8.37 1.78
N ASN A 85 -2.07 8.54 2.59
CA ASN A 85 -0.69 8.52 2.09
C ASN A 85 -0.31 7.16 1.51
N ALA A 86 -0.80 6.07 2.12
CA ALA A 86 -0.62 4.73 1.61
C ALA A 86 -1.35 4.55 0.27
N SER A 87 -2.57 5.09 0.13
CA SER A 87 -3.36 5.01 -1.12
C SER A 87 -2.65 5.73 -2.27
N VAL A 88 -2.05 6.88 -2.01
CA VAL A 88 -1.27 7.63 -3.01
C VAL A 88 -0.10 6.80 -3.54
N LEU A 89 0.68 6.18 -2.66
CA LEU A 89 1.80 5.31 -3.06
C LEU A 89 1.32 4.06 -3.81
N HIS A 90 0.20 3.50 -3.38
CA HIS A 90 -0.39 2.32 -4.00
C HIS A 90 -0.87 2.62 -5.41
N ASP A 91 -1.58 3.73 -5.64
CA ASP A 91 -2.00 4.18 -6.97
C ASP A 91 -0.82 4.35 -7.93
N VAL A 92 0.27 5.00 -7.48
CA VAL A 92 1.47 5.17 -8.30
C VAL A 92 2.13 3.83 -8.59
N ALA A 93 2.31 2.98 -7.57
CA ALA A 93 2.95 1.68 -7.74
C ALA A 93 2.14 0.74 -8.67
N TYR A 94 0.81 0.77 -8.56
CA TYR A 94 -0.10 0.07 -9.48
C TYR A 94 -0.09 0.70 -10.88
N GLY A 95 -0.07 2.03 -11.03
CA GLY A 95 0.00 2.66 -12.35
C GLY A 95 1.30 2.36 -13.11
N ASP A 96 2.41 2.29 -12.38
CA ASP A 96 3.75 2.07 -12.93
C ASP A 96 4.01 0.62 -13.34
N HIS A 97 3.40 -0.35 -12.66
CA HIS A 97 3.67 -1.80 -12.82
C HIS A 97 5.16 -2.18 -12.77
N ASN A 98 5.99 -1.40 -12.09
CA ASN A 98 7.45 -1.58 -12.03
C ASN A 98 7.91 -2.58 -10.96
N ARG A 99 6.99 -3.12 -10.17
CA ARG A 99 7.20 -4.18 -9.17
C ARG A 99 6.09 -5.24 -9.26
N PRO A 100 6.27 -6.44 -8.67
CA PRO A 100 5.19 -7.39 -8.49
C PRO A 100 4.02 -6.76 -7.71
N TRP A 101 2.79 -7.09 -8.10
CA TRP A 101 1.60 -6.54 -7.43
C TRP A 101 1.52 -6.97 -5.96
N GLN A 102 2.03 -8.17 -5.63
CA GLN A 102 2.10 -8.66 -4.25
C GLN A 102 2.95 -7.75 -3.36
N ASP A 103 4.05 -7.22 -3.90
CA ASP A 103 4.91 -6.28 -3.18
C ASP A 103 4.21 -4.94 -2.99
N CYS A 104 3.43 -4.49 -3.97
CA CYS A 104 2.62 -3.28 -3.88
C CYS A 104 1.54 -3.41 -2.77
N ASP A 105 0.84 -4.54 -2.71
CA ASP A 105 -0.19 -4.80 -1.69
C ASP A 105 0.42 -4.89 -0.28
N ARG A 106 1.58 -5.55 -0.15
CA ARG A 106 2.33 -5.63 1.12
C ARG A 106 2.84 -4.26 1.55
N MET A 107 3.36 -3.46 0.63
CA MET A 107 3.74 -2.08 0.90
C MET A 107 2.55 -1.29 1.44
N PHE A 108 1.40 -1.41 0.79
CA PHE A 108 0.19 -0.69 1.20
C PHE A 108 -0.25 -1.10 2.61
N TYR A 109 -0.21 -2.39 2.94
CA TYR A 109 -0.44 -2.86 4.31
C TYR A 109 0.49 -2.17 5.31
N TYR A 110 1.80 -2.21 5.09
CA TYR A 110 2.75 -1.61 6.03
C TYR A 110 2.60 -0.10 6.13
N ALA A 111 2.39 0.58 5.01
CA ALA A 111 2.15 2.01 4.95
C ALA A 111 0.88 2.42 5.72
N MET A 112 -0.20 1.63 5.64
CA MET A 112 -1.39 1.81 6.48
C MET A 112 -1.07 1.68 7.97
N ARG A 113 -0.32 0.63 8.35
CA ARG A 113 0.10 0.42 9.74
C ARG A 113 0.99 1.55 10.25
N CYS A 114 1.88 2.08 9.41
CA CYS A 114 2.72 3.23 9.69
C CYS A 114 1.88 4.49 9.98
N SER A 115 0.78 4.69 9.24
CA SER A 115 -0.14 5.80 9.48
C SER A 115 -1.11 5.59 10.65
N GLY A 116 -0.99 4.49 11.39
CA GLY A 116 -1.81 4.21 12.57
C GLY A 116 -3.21 3.66 12.26
N VAL A 117 -3.41 3.06 11.09
CA VAL A 117 -4.57 2.20 10.78
C VAL A 117 -4.49 0.95 11.66
N SER A 118 -5.64 0.45 12.14
CA SER A 118 -5.66 -0.75 12.99
C SER A 118 -5.19 -1.99 12.22
N ALA A 119 -4.72 -3.01 12.94
CA ALA A 119 -4.26 -4.25 12.33
C ALA A 119 -5.40 -4.94 11.54
N ILE A 120 -6.59 -5.00 12.12
CA ILE A 120 -7.77 -5.65 11.52
C ILE A 120 -8.13 -4.97 10.20
N GLU A 121 -8.23 -3.64 10.21
CA GLU A 121 -8.55 -2.85 9.02
C GLU A 121 -7.50 -3.02 7.91
N ALA A 122 -6.21 -2.89 8.26
CA ALA A 122 -5.12 -3.01 7.29
C ALA A 122 -5.04 -4.44 6.71
N LYS A 123 -5.25 -5.48 7.53
CA LYS A 123 -5.28 -6.89 7.09
C LYS A 123 -6.49 -7.19 6.21
N THR A 124 -7.66 -6.63 6.54
CA THR A 124 -8.88 -6.79 5.73
C THR A 124 -8.69 -6.16 4.35
N MET A 125 -8.06 -4.99 4.31
CA MET A 125 -7.74 -4.29 3.08
C MET A 125 -6.72 -5.06 2.23
N PHE A 126 -5.67 -5.58 2.88
CA PHE A 126 -4.69 -6.45 2.25
C PHE A 126 -5.35 -7.68 1.62
N TYR A 127 -6.23 -8.37 2.37
CA TYR A 127 -7.02 -9.49 1.84
C TYR A 127 -7.80 -9.11 0.58
N ALA A 128 -8.53 -8.00 0.62
CA ALA A 128 -9.41 -7.61 -0.48
C ALA A 128 -8.63 -7.22 -1.74
N LEU A 129 -7.52 -6.51 -1.62
CA LEU A 129 -6.64 -6.20 -2.77
C LEU A 129 -5.98 -7.45 -3.32
N TYR A 130 -5.48 -8.32 -2.43
CA TYR A 130 -4.84 -9.55 -2.84
C TYR A 130 -5.81 -10.50 -3.56
N ARG A 131 -7.09 -10.51 -3.17
CA ARG A 131 -8.10 -11.42 -3.72
C ARG A 131 -8.86 -10.87 -4.94
N PHE A 132 -9.13 -9.56 -4.96
CA PHE A 132 -10.03 -8.93 -5.94
C PHE A 132 -9.34 -7.84 -6.78
N GLY A 133 -8.09 -7.51 -6.46
CA GLY A 133 -7.30 -6.48 -7.13
C GLY A 133 -7.04 -6.77 -8.60
N HIS A 134 -6.61 -5.73 -9.32
CA HIS A 134 -6.25 -5.82 -10.73
C HIS A 134 -4.80 -6.28 -10.86
N HIS A 135 -4.57 -7.60 -10.83
CA HIS A 135 -3.22 -8.16 -10.88
C HIS A 135 -2.64 -8.17 -12.29
N TRP A 136 -1.31 -8.01 -12.40
CA TRP A 136 -0.56 -8.08 -13.66
C TRP A 136 0.54 -9.14 -13.64
N LYS A 137 0.98 -9.58 -14.82
CA LYS A 137 2.21 -10.36 -14.96
C LYS A 137 3.41 -9.44 -14.78
N PHE A 138 4.24 -9.75 -13.80
CA PHE A 138 5.54 -9.10 -13.65
C PHE A 138 6.64 -10.04 -14.16
N PRO A 139 7.25 -9.78 -15.34
CA PRO A 139 8.32 -10.62 -15.82
C PRO A 139 9.55 -10.42 -14.94
N ILE A 140 9.92 -11.44 -14.16
CA ILE A 140 11.20 -11.45 -13.46
C ILE A 140 12.29 -11.41 -14.55
N ARG A 141 12.90 -10.24 -14.77
CA ARG A 141 14.13 -10.15 -15.55
C ARG A 141 15.13 -11.01 -14.79
N ARG A 142 15.38 -12.24 -15.26
CA ARG A 142 16.32 -13.16 -14.63
C ARG A 142 17.63 -12.40 -14.40
N ALA A 143 17.92 -12.07 -13.14
CA ALA A 143 19.29 -11.78 -12.75
C ALA A 143 20.12 -13.03 -13.12
N LYS A 144 21.39 -12.84 -13.50
CA LYS A 144 22.30 -13.97 -13.72
C LYS A 144 22.18 -14.92 -12.52
N PRO A 145 22.02 -16.24 -12.71
CA PRO A 145 21.81 -17.16 -11.61
C PRO A 145 23.00 -17.05 -10.65
N VAL A 146 22.74 -16.51 -9.45
CA VAL A 146 23.67 -16.59 -8.32
C VAL A 146 23.34 -17.92 -7.65
N LYS A 147 24.30 -18.84 -7.58
CA LYS A 147 24.13 -20.09 -6.84
C LYS A 147 23.94 -19.74 -5.36
N TYR A 148 22.70 -19.85 -4.88
CA TYR A 148 22.39 -19.88 -3.45
C TYR A 148 21.83 -21.27 -3.16
N GLU A 149 22.38 -21.93 -2.14
CA GLU A 149 21.91 -23.24 -1.70
C GLU A 149 20.49 -23.10 -1.13
N GLY A 150 19.52 -23.67 -1.85
CA GLY A 150 18.14 -23.83 -1.35
C GLY A 150 17.08 -23.16 -2.21
N ALA A 151 16.41 -23.98 -3.02
CA ALA A 151 15.11 -23.78 -3.68
C ALA A 151 14.97 -22.59 -4.65
N LEU A 152 15.04 -22.90 -5.96
CA LEU A 152 14.46 -22.08 -7.02
C LEU A 152 12.94 -22.19 -6.94
N VAL A 153 12.25 -21.14 -6.48
CA VAL A 153 10.79 -21.05 -6.58
C VAL A 153 10.43 -20.19 -7.79
N ALA A 154 10.33 -20.81 -8.96
CA ALA A 154 9.67 -20.20 -10.11
C ALA A 154 8.17 -20.53 -10.03
N ARG A 155 7.38 -19.69 -9.36
CA ARG A 155 5.92 -19.77 -9.49
C ARG A 155 5.50 -19.11 -10.80
N GLY A 156 5.18 -19.94 -11.79
CA GLY A 156 4.33 -19.51 -12.89
C GLY A 156 2.90 -19.44 -12.38
N GLU A 157 2.48 -18.30 -11.84
CA GLU A 157 1.09 -18.09 -11.42
C GLU A 157 0.26 -17.58 -12.62
N GLU A 158 -0.86 -18.27 -12.87
CA GLU A 158 -1.91 -17.82 -13.80
C GLU A 158 -2.54 -16.52 -13.28
N ILE A 159 -2.89 -15.60 -14.18
CA ILE A 159 -3.48 -14.30 -13.79
C ILE A 159 -4.95 -14.53 -13.43
N PRO A 160 -5.39 -14.30 -12.19
CA PRO A 160 -6.81 -14.12 -11.93
C PRO A 160 -7.20 -12.77 -12.56
N ARG A 161 -8.18 -12.77 -13.47
CA ARG A 161 -8.82 -11.48 -13.85
C ARG A 161 -9.34 -10.83 -12.58
N ALA A 162 -9.35 -9.51 -12.51
CA ALA A 162 -10.04 -8.76 -11.46
C ALA A 162 -11.42 -9.39 -11.18
N ILE A 163 -11.55 -9.99 -10.00
CA ILE A 163 -12.78 -10.65 -9.57
C ILE A 163 -13.64 -9.56 -8.94
N PRO A 164 -14.92 -9.41 -9.32
CA PRO A 164 -15.80 -8.48 -8.62
C PRO A 164 -15.75 -8.74 -7.11
N VAL A 165 -15.54 -7.69 -6.32
CA VAL A 165 -15.48 -7.83 -4.85
C VAL A 165 -16.76 -8.49 -4.35
N ASN A 166 -16.62 -9.56 -3.59
CA ASN A 166 -17.71 -10.20 -2.87
C ASN A 166 -17.77 -9.65 -1.43
N PRO A 167 -18.81 -8.87 -1.07
CA PRO A 167 -19.00 -8.34 0.28
C PRO A 167 -18.97 -9.38 1.40
N ALA A 168 -19.57 -10.56 1.15
CA ALA A 168 -19.67 -11.62 2.15
C ALA A 168 -18.28 -12.19 2.47
N GLU A 169 -17.48 -12.52 1.45
CA GLU A 169 -16.10 -13.00 1.62
C GLU A 169 -15.23 -12.00 2.38
N VAL A 170 -15.37 -10.69 2.08
CA VAL A 170 -14.63 -9.65 2.81
C VAL A 170 -15.04 -9.58 4.27
N SER A 171 -16.35 -9.71 4.57
CA SER A 171 -16.86 -9.72 5.95
C SER A 171 -16.38 -10.94 6.72
N GLU A 172 -16.46 -12.12 6.13
CA GLU A 172 -15.99 -13.38 6.73
C GLU A 172 -14.47 -13.35 6.97
N ALA A 173 -13.71 -12.81 6.02
CA ALA A 173 -12.27 -12.62 6.19
C ALA A 173 -11.98 -11.64 7.33
N ARG A 174 -12.72 -10.54 7.44
CA ARG A 174 -12.57 -9.56 8.53
C ARG A 174 -12.86 -10.17 9.90
N GLU A 175 -13.93 -10.95 10.03
CA GLU A 175 -14.29 -11.66 11.26
C GLU A 175 -13.18 -12.62 11.67
N TRP A 176 -12.73 -13.47 10.74
CA TRP A 176 -11.60 -14.38 10.98
C TRP A 176 -10.30 -13.64 11.36
N ILE A 177 -10.00 -12.52 10.69
CA ILE A 177 -8.84 -11.68 11.01
C ILE A 177 -8.94 -11.14 12.44
N SER A 178 -10.13 -10.68 12.84
CA SER A 178 -10.39 -10.18 14.18
C SER A 178 -10.20 -11.28 15.24
N ASP A 179 -10.66 -12.49 14.96
CA ASP A 179 -10.65 -13.60 15.93
C ASP A 179 -9.29 -14.29 16.05
N SER A 180 -8.53 -14.36 14.94
CA SER A 180 -7.33 -15.21 14.85
C SER A 180 -6.00 -14.45 14.73
N ASP A 181 -6.04 -13.12 14.52
CA ASP A 181 -4.88 -12.25 14.26
C ASP A 181 -3.84 -12.85 13.27
N PRO A 182 -4.25 -13.32 12.08
CA PRO A 182 -3.40 -14.10 11.18
C PRO A 182 -2.24 -13.28 10.58
N THR A 183 -1.15 -13.95 10.23
CA THR A 183 -0.04 -13.37 9.46
C THR A 183 -0.47 -12.99 8.03
N LEU A 184 0.30 -12.14 7.34
CA LEU A 184 0.00 -11.80 5.94
C LEU A 184 0.06 -13.05 5.06
N GLU A 185 1.02 -13.95 5.30
CA GLU A 185 1.17 -15.21 4.58
C GLU A 185 -0.07 -16.10 4.73
N GLN A 186 -0.67 -16.16 5.92
CA GLN A 186 -1.92 -16.89 6.14
C GLN A 186 -3.11 -16.24 5.40
N ILE A 187 -3.14 -14.92 5.32
CA ILE A 187 -4.15 -14.19 4.54
C ILE A 187 -4.00 -14.48 3.05
N GLU A 188 -2.78 -14.48 2.52
CA GLU A 188 -2.49 -14.85 1.12
C GLU A 188 -2.92 -16.29 0.83
N GLN A 189 -2.60 -17.23 1.73
CA GLN A 189 -3.02 -18.62 1.61
C GLN A 189 -4.54 -18.74 1.55
N ARG A 190 -5.26 -18.05 2.45
CA ARG A 190 -6.72 -18.01 2.44
C ARG A 190 -7.27 -17.46 1.12
N ALA A 191 -6.77 -16.30 0.67
CA ALA A 191 -7.19 -15.66 -0.57
C ALA A 191 -6.97 -16.56 -1.81
N ASN A 192 -5.89 -17.35 -1.83
CA ASN A 192 -5.62 -18.27 -2.92
C ASN A 192 -6.55 -19.51 -2.92
N VAL A 193 -6.93 -20.01 -1.74
CA VAL A 193 -7.76 -21.22 -1.58
C VAL A 193 -9.24 -20.95 -1.87
N GLU A 194 -9.71 -19.73 -1.61
CA GLU A 194 -11.07 -19.27 -1.94
C GLU A 194 -11.24 -19.03 -3.45
N SER A 195 -10.85 -20.00 -4.29
CA SER A 195 -11.08 -19.97 -5.74
C SER A 195 -12.58 -20.00 -6.07
N PRO A 196 -13.02 -19.27 -7.11
CA PRO A 196 -14.43 -19.07 -7.46
C PRO A 196 -15.20 -20.35 -7.80
#